data_AF-J2WMF4-F1
#
_entry.id   AF-J2WMF4-F1
#
_cell.length_a   1.000
_cell.length_b   1.000
_cell.length_c   1.000
_cell.angle_alpha   90.00
_cell.angle_beta   90.00
_cell.angle_gamma   90.00
#
_symmetry.space_group_name_H-M   'P 1'
#
loop_
_entity.id
_entity.type
_entity.pdbx_description
1 polymer ?
#
loop_
_entity_poly.entity_id
_entity_poly.type
_entity_poly.pdbx_seq_one_letter_code
_entity_poly.pdbx_strand_id
1 'polypeptide(L)'
;MKPKDKATNYKPAEDRQKDLKLALYRIQKGRSRTGETKVTIAAVAREAGVSTALIHNYYPGIAEAIREAQGRSNRTVRDLKQQELVAERKKSANYREEIEELRMKVAHLASINEVILDENRVLKAKLSDRKVVDMASRNLQD
;
A
#
# COMPACT_ATOMS: atom_id res chain seq x y z
N MET A 1 38.08 -58.25 1.86
CA MET A 1 37.48 -56.97 1.40
C MET A 1 35.97 -57.20 1.28
N LYS A 2 35.14 -56.68 2.20
CA LYS A 2 33.68 -56.88 2.15
C LYS A 2 33.04 -55.81 1.25
N PRO A 3 32.11 -56.15 0.34
CA PRO A 3 31.36 -55.14 -0.38
C PRO A 3 30.40 -54.46 0.60
N LYS A 4 30.45 -53.14 0.67
CA LYS A 4 29.45 -52.35 1.40
C LYS A 4 28.26 -52.18 0.45
N ASP A 5 27.26 -53.03 0.60
CA ASP A 5 25.93 -52.81 0.02
C ASP A 5 25.30 -51.59 0.70
N LYS A 6 25.61 -50.39 0.18
CA LYS A 6 24.85 -49.19 0.48
C LYS A 6 23.52 -49.32 -0.26
N ALA A 7 22.53 -49.97 0.37
CA ALA A 7 21.16 -49.95 -0.12
C ALA A 7 20.75 -48.49 -0.30
N THR A 8 20.66 -48.03 -1.55
CA THR A 8 20.18 -46.70 -1.88
C THR A 8 18.72 -46.64 -1.47
N ASN A 9 18.44 -46.00 -0.33
CA ASN A 9 17.10 -45.83 0.23
C ASN A 9 16.30 -44.83 -0.63
N TYR A 10 15.94 -45.23 -1.85
CA TYR A 10 15.19 -44.43 -2.79
C TYR A 10 13.70 -44.62 -2.51
N LYS A 11 13.03 -43.54 -2.09
CA LYS A 11 11.57 -43.52 -2.00
C LYS A 11 10.95 -43.75 -3.39
N PRO A 12 9.91 -44.59 -3.50
CA PRO A 12 9.13 -44.74 -4.73
C PRO A 12 8.68 -43.38 -5.29
N ALA A 13 8.59 -43.28 -6.62
CA ALA A 13 8.25 -42.03 -7.30
C ALA A 13 6.89 -41.46 -6.86
N GLU A 14 5.92 -42.33 -6.57
CA GLU A 14 4.59 -41.96 -6.07
C GLU A 14 4.63 -41.35 -4.67
N ASP A 15 5.38 -41.95 -3.74
CA ASP A 15 5.49 -41.43 -2.38
C ASP A 15 6.20 -40.09 -2.36
N ARG A 16 7.20 -39.91 -3.23
CA ARG A 16 7.86 -38.61 -3.43
C ARG A 16 6.90 -37.58 -4.02
N GLN A 17 6.03 -37.97 -4.95
CA GLN A 17 5.02 -37.08 -5.50
C GLN A 17 4.01 -36.63 -4.44
N LYS A 18 3.60 -37.54 -3.54
CA LYS A 18 2.74 -37.22 -2.39
C LYS A 18 3.45 -36.26 -1.42
N ASP A 19 4.72 -36.50 -1.11
CA ASP A 19 5.53 -35.62 -0.26
C ASP A 19 5.64 -34.20 -0.85
N LEU A 20 5.87 -34.08 -2.15
CA LEU A 20 5.93 -32.79 -2.85
C LEU A 20 4.59 -32.03 -2.82
N LYS A 21 3.48 -32.74 -3.07
CA LYS A 21 2.13 -32.15 -2.95
C LYS A 21 1.88 -31.68 -1.52
N LEU A 22 2.25 -32.48 -0.52
CA LEU A 22 2.09 -32.12 0.89
C LEU A 22 2.93 -30.90 1.26
N ALA A 23 4.17 -30.79 0.78
CA ALA A 23 5.03 -29.63 0.97
C ALA A 23 4.41 -28.35 0.36
N LEU A 24 3.86 -28.45 -0.86
CA LEU A 24 3.12 -27.35 -1.49
C LEU A 24 1.94 -26.88 -0.61
N TYR A 25 1.10 -27.81 -0.13
CA TYR A 25 -0.03 -27.46 0.73
C TYR A 25 0.40 -26.86 2.06
N ARG A 26 1.50 -27.34 2.67
CA ARG A 26 2.05 -26.78 3.90
C ARG A 26 2.44 -25.31 3.73
N ILE A 27 3.14 -24.99 2.64
CA ILE A 27 3.55 -23.61 2.34
C ILE A 27 2.31 -22.74 2.08
N GLN A 28 1.34 -23.22 1.30
CA GLN A 28 0.09 -22.49 1.06
C GLN A 28 -0.69 -22.16 2.34
N LYS A 29 -0.66 -23.06 3.33
CA LYS A 29 -1.34 -22.87 4.62
C LYS A 29 -0.46 -22.22 5.68
N GLY A 30 0.75 -21.78 5.35
CA GLY A 30 1.67 -21.12 6.28
C GLY A 30 2.22 -22.03 7.38
N ARG A 31 2.20 -23.35 7.17
CA ARG A 31 2.70 -24.38 8.12
C ARG A 31 3.97 -25.05 7.59
N SER A 32 4.80 -24.30 6.86
CA SER A 32 6.08 -24.80 6.36
C SER A 32 7.05 -25.03 7.51
N ARG A 33 7.79 -26.13 7.46
CA ARG A 33 8.86 -26.45 8.42
C ARG A 33 10.06 -25.51 8.25
N THR A 34 10.24 -25.02 7.03
CA THR A 34 11.31 -24.09 6.63
C THR A 34 11.00 -22.62 6.93
N GLY A 35 9.77 -22.28 7.34
CA GLY A 35 9.35 -20.90 7.58
C GLY A 35 9.10 -20.08 6.31
N GLU A 36 9.13 -20.71 5.13
CA GLU A 36 8.83 -20.04 3.87
C GLU A 36 7.34 -19.73 3.73
N THR A 37 7.05 -18.48 3.38
CA THR A 37 5.69 -17.96 3.20
C THR A 37 5.27 -17.89 1.74
N LYS A 38 6.23 -17.86 0.80
CA LYS A 38 5.96 -17.76 -0.64
C LYS A 38 6.02 -19.13 -1.29
N VAL A 39 4.98 -19.46 -2.04
CA VAL A 39 4.91 -20.68 -2.84
C VAL A 39 5.81 -20.52 -4.06
N THR A 40 7.04 -21.03 -3.98
CA THR A 40 8.00 -21.07 -5.10
C THR A 40 8.58 -22.47 -5.25
N ILE A 41 9.13 -22.80 -6.42
CA ILE A 41 9.70 -24.14 -6.66
C ILE A 41 10.89 -24.41 -5.73
N ALA A 42 11.70 -23.39 -5.45
CA ALA A 42 12.78 -23.47 -4.45
C ALA A 42 12.23 -23.70 -3.04
N ALA A 43 11.10 -23.08 -2.69
CA ALA A 43 10.46 -23.28 -1.39
C ALA A 43 9.98 -24.73 -1.21
N VAL A 44 9.26 -25.24 -2.20
CA VAL A 44 8.75 -26.62 -2.16
C VAL A 44 9.91 -27.62 -2.13
N ALA A 45 10.98 -27.35 -2.89
CA ALA A 45 12.18 -28.18 -2.92
C ALA A 45 12.87 -28.25 -1.54
N ARG A 46 13.07 -27.10 -0.89
CA ARG A 46 13.65 -27.03 0.46
C ARG A 46 12.78 -27.71 1.52
N GLU A 47 11.47 -27.50 1.46
CA GLU A 47 10.50 -28.10 2.38
C GLU A 47 10.43 -29.64 2.24
N ALA A 48 10.55 -30.16 1.02
CA ALA A 48 10.56 -31.60 0.73
C ALA A 48 11.95 -32.23 0.76
N GLY A 49 13.02 -31.45 0.97
CA GLY A 49 14.41 -31.93 1.01
C GLY A 49 14.93 -32.48 -0.32
N VAL A 50 14.46 -31.93 -1.44
CA VAL A 50 14.87 -32.33 -2.81
C VAL A 50 15.49 -31.17 -3.58
N SER A 51 16.22 -31.47 -4.64
CA SER A 51 16.75 -30.44 -5.54
C SER A 51 15.65 -29.84 -6.39
N THR A 52 15.80 -28.56 -6.74
CA THR A 52 14.88 -27.86 -7.65
C THR A 52 14.84 -28.51 -9.02
N ALA A 53 15.98 -28.97 -9.53
CA ALA A 53 16.11 -29.67 -10.81
C ALA A 53 15.24 -30.95 -10.85
N LEU A 54 15.11 -31.67 -9.73
CA LEU A 54 14.27 -32.87 -9.68
C LEU A 54 12.79 -32.55 -9.95
N ILE A 55 12.29 -31.45 -9.39
CA ILE A 55 10.89 -31.02 -9.60
C ILE A 55 10.67 -30.60 -11.05
N HIS A 56 11.59 -29.82 -11.61
CA HIS A 56 11.49 -29.35 -13.00
C HIS A 56 11.57 -30.48 -14.03
N ASN A 57 12.43 -31.48 -13.82
CA ASN A 57 12.69 -32.52 -14.80
C ASN A 57 11.77 -33.73 -14.68
N TYR A 58 11.49 -34.19 -13.45
CA TYR A 58 10.76 -35.44 -13.21
C TYR A 58 9.31 -35.24 -12.78
N TYR A 59 8.93 -34.02 -12.38
CA TYR A 59 7.59 -33.72 -11.89
C TYR A 59 6.99 -32.44 -12.51
N PRO A 60 6.87 -32.35 -13.85
CA PRO A 60 6.40 -31.15 -14.53
C PRO A 60 5.00 -30.71 -14.07
N GLY A 61 4.07 -31.64 -13.82
CA GLY A 61 2.72 -31.29 -13.34
C GLY A 61 2.71 -30.65 -11.96
N ILE A 62 3.66 -30.98 -11.06
CA ILE A 62 3.79 -30.28 -9.78
C ILE A 62 4.42 -28.90 -9.99
N ALA A 63 5.39 -28.77 -10.89
CA ALA A 63 6.00 -27.49 -11.22
C ALA A 63 4.97 -26.50 -11.78
N GLU A 64 4.04 -26.96 -12.62
CA GLU A 64 2.93 -26.16 -13.14
C GLU A 64 1.97 -25.74 -12.02
N ALA A 65 1.57 -26.67 -11.14
CA ALA A 65 0.72 -26.35 -9.99
C ALA A 65 1.34 -25.29 -9.07
N ILE A 66 2.67 -25.35 -8.86
CA ILE A 66 3.40 -24.34 -8.08
C ILE A 66 3.36 -22.98 -8.79
N ARG A 67 3.61 -22.94 -10.11
CA ARG A 67 3.57 -21.70 -10.89
C ARG A 67 2.18 -21.08 -10.92
N GLU A 68 1.14 -21.90 -11.03
CA GLU A 68 -0.24 -21.44 -10.99
C GLU A 68 -0.60 -20.85 -9.62
N ALA A 69 -0.24 -21.55 -8.54
CA ALA A 69 -0.43 -21.05 -7.18
C ALA A 69 0.32 -19.72 -6.94
N GLN A 70 1.57 -19.63 -7.40
CA GLN A 70 2.37 -18.41 -7.34
C GLN A 70 1.77 -17.27 -8.17
N GLY A 71 1.23 -17.57 -9.36
CA GLY A 71 0.58 -16.60 -10.23
C GLY A 71 -0.70 -16.04 -9.62
N ARG A 72 -1.54 -16.90 -9.02
CA ARG A 72 -2.76 -16.49 -8.33
C ARG A 72 -2.45 -15.60 -7.12
N SER A 73 -1.50 -15.99 -6.27
CA SER A 73 -1.11 -15.18 -5.10
C SER A 73 -0.53 -13.82 -5.49
N ASN A 74 0.19 -13.73 -6.61
CA ASN A 74 0.77 -12.47 -7.07
C ASN A 74 -0.29 -11.53 -7.66
N ARG A 75 -1.31 -12.06 -8.33
CA ARG A 75 -2.43 -11.26 -8.85
C ARG A 75 -3.24 -10.66 -7.72
N THR A 76 -3.65 -11.46 -6.74
CA THR A 76 -4.44 -10.99 -5.60
C THR A 76 -3.70 -9.91 -4.80
N VAL A 77 -2.41 -10.10 -4.52
CA VAL A 77 -1.60 -9.09 -3.83
C VAL A 77 -1.46 -7.80 -4.65
N ARG A 78 -1.32 -7.91 -5.98
CA ARG A 78 -1.26 -6.73 -6.85
C ARG A 78 -2.58 -5.97 -6.84
N ASP A 79 -3.69 -6.67 -6.95
CA ASP A 79 -5.02 -6.06 -7.02
C ASP A 79 -5.36 -5.34 -5.71
N LEU A 80 -5.02 -5.95 -4.56
CA LEU A 80 -5.15 -5.29 -3.24
C LEU A 80 -4.32 -4.01 -3.17
N LYS A 81 -3.03 -4.05 -3.55
CA LYS A 81 -2.17 -2.86 -3.55
C LYS A 81 -2.69 -1.78 -4.49
N GLN A 82 -3.24 -2.16 -5.64
CA GLN A 82 -3.80 -1.22 -6.59
C GLN A 82 -5.06 -0.55 -6.01
N GLN A 83 -5.91 -1.30 -5.33
CA GLN A 83 -7.08 -0.75 -4.64
C GLN A 83 -6.67 0.21 -3.51
N GLU A 84 -5.67 -0.15 -2.69
CA GLU A 84 -5.11 0.70 -1.66
C GLU A 84 -4.55 2.02 -2.25
N LEU A 85 -3.79 1.92 -3.34
CA LEU A 85 -3.23 3.09 -4.02
C LEU A 85 -4.34 4.02 -4.56
N VAL A 86 -5.40 3.45 -5.13
CA VAL A 86 -6.55 4.24 -5.62
C VAL A 86 -7.28 4.92 -4.48
N ALA A 87 -7.51 4.20 -3.37
CA ALA A 87 -8.16 4.76 -2.18
C ALA A 87 -7.35 5.93 -1.61
N GLU A 88 -6.03 5.78 -1.51
CA GLU A 88 -5.16 6.81 -0.94
C GLU A 88 -5.03 8.04 -1.86
N ARG A 89 -5.01 7.82 -3.19
CA ARG A 89 -5.07 8.91 -4.17
C ARG A 89 -6.39 9.69 -4.08
N LYS A 90 -7.51 9.00 -3.88
CA LYS A 90 -8.82 9.64 -3.72
C LYS A 90 -8.86 10.50 -2.45
N LYS A 91 -8.37 9.98 -1.32
CA LYS A 91 -8.25 10.78 -0.08
C LYS A 91 -7.37 12.01 -0.28
N SER A 92 -6.22 11.83 -0.94
CA SER A 92 -5.30 12.93 -1.23
C SER A 92 -5.93 14.02 -2.10
N ALA A 93 -6.79 13.64 -3.06
CA ALA A 93 -7.53 14.61 -3.86
C ALA A 93 -8.52 15.40 -3.00
N ASN A 94 -9.34 14.71 -2.19
CA ASN A 94 -10.28 15.35 -1.28
C ASN A 94 -9.59 16.31 -0.30
N TYR A 95 -8.46 15.91 0.30
CA TYR A 95 -7.70 16.79 1.21
C TYR A 95 -7.15 18.03 0.50
N ARG A 96 -6.78 17.94 -0.78
CA ARG A 96 -6.34 19.12 -1.55
C ARG A 96 -7.51 20.08 -1.80
N GLU A 97 -8.69 19.56 -2.14
CA GLU A 97 -9.90 20.37 -2.29
C GLU A 97 -10.26 21.07 -0.97
N GLU A 98 -10.25 20.35 0.15
CA GLU A 98 -10.49 20.91 1.49
C GLU A 98 -9.47 22.01 1.85
N ILE A 99 -8.19 21.80 1.54
CA ILE A 99 -7.15 22.82 1.79
C ILE A 99 -7.41 24.09 0.98
N GLU A 100 -7.78 23.97 -0.30
CA GLU A 100 -8.08 25.12 -1.14
C GLU A 100 -9.33 25.85 -0.65
N GLU A 101 -10.40 25.14 -0.29
CA GLU A 101 -11.59 25.76 0.32
C GLU A 101 -11.27 26.49 1.62
N LEU A 102 -10.48 25.87 2.51
CA LEU A 102 -10.09 26.50 3.77
C LEU A 102 -9.21 27.73 3.53
N ARG A 103 -8.29 27.68 2.58
CA ARG A 103 -7.46 28.84 2.19
C ARG A 103 -8.32 30.00 1.68
N MET A 104 -9.31 29.71 0.84
CA MET A 104 -10.26 30.71 0.35
C MET A 104 -11.06 31.34 1.50
N LYS A 105 -11.56 30.53 2.44
CA LYS A 105 -12.27 31.02 3.63
C LYS A 105 -11.37 31.89 4.52
N VAL A 106 -10.13 31.48 4.75
CA VAL A 106 -9.15 32.25 5.54
C VAL A 106 -8.83 33.58 4.87
N ALA A 107 -8.60 33.60 3.55
CA ALA A 107 -8.35 34.83 2.81
C ALA A 107 -9.55 35.80 2.87
N HIS A 108 -10.77 35.27 2.76
CA HIS A 108 -11.99 36.06 2.89
C HIS A 108 -12.15 36.67 4.29
N LEU A 109 -11.95 35.87 5.33
CA LEU A 109 -11.99 36.34 6.73
C LEU A 109 -10.90 37.36 7.03
N ALA A 110 -9.69 37.17 6.48
CA ALA A 110 -8.60 38.14 6.64
C ALA A 110 -8.97 39.50 6.01
N SER A 111 -9.55 39.51 4.81
CA SER A 111 -10.01 40.75 4.16
C SER A 111 -11.07 41.47 4.99
N ILE A 112 -12.08 40.75 5.49
CA ILE A 112 -13.11 41.32 6.36
C ILE A 112 -12.49 41.89 7.65
N ASN A 113 -11.56 41.14 8.25
CA ASN A 113 -10.91 41.57 9.48
C ASN A 113 -10.09 42.85 9.28
N GLU A 114 -9.40 43.01 8.15
CA GLU A 114 -8.69 44.26 7.83
C GLU A 114 -9.66 45.45 7.76
N VAL A 115 -10.79 45.31 7.06
CA VAL A 115 -11.81 46.37 6.99
C VAL A 115 -12.34 46.71 8.40
N ILE A 116 -12.67 45.71 9.21
CA ILE A 116 -13.16 45.91 10.59
C ILE A 116 -12.09 46.56 11.48
N LEU A 117 -10.81 46.22 11.28
CA LEU A 117 -9.71 46.83 12.02
C LEU A 117 -9.56 48.30 11.67
N ASP A 118 -9.69 48.66 10.40
CA ASP A 118 -9.65 50.05 9.95
C ASP A 118 -10.86 50.85 10.46
N GLU A 119 -12.06 50.29 10.40
CA GLU A 119 -13.26 50.90 11.01
C GLU A 119 -13.07 51.11 12.52
N ASN A 120 -12.54 50.11 13.23
CA ASN A 120 -12.23 50.24 14.66
C ASN A 120 -11.20 51.33 14.96
N ARG A 121 -10.16 51.47 14.12
CA ARG A 121 -9.16 52.54 14.25
C ARG A 121 -9.82 53.91 14.10
N VAL A 122 -10.67 54.08 13.09
CA VAL A 122 -11.41 55.32 12.84
C VAL A 122 -12.34 55.64 14.02
N LEU A 123 -13.11 54.67 14.51
CA LEU A 123 -14.01 54.86 15.65
C LEU A 123 -13.25 55.19 16.94
N LYS A 124 -12.13 54.52 17.22
CA LYS A 124 -11.27 54.83 18.37
C LYS A 124 -10.69 56.23 18.29
N ALA A 125 -10.26 56.68 17.10
CA ALA A 125 -9.74 58.03 16.90
C ALA A 125 -10.81 59.10 17.15
N LYS A 126 -12.04 58.88 16.68
CA LYS A 126 -13.21 59.74 16.96
C LYS A 126 -13.56 59.78 18.45
N LEU A 127 -13.43 58.66 19.15
CA LEU A 127 -13.69 58.60 20.60
C LEU A 127 -12.62 59.34 21.40
N SER A 128 -11.35 59.27 20.97
CA SER A 128 -10.23 59.87 21.69
C SER A 128 -10.13 61.38 21.58
N ASP A 129 -10.60 61.97 20.47
CA ASP A 129 -10.56 63.43 20.27
C ASP A 129 -11.84 63.93 19.56
N ARG A 130 -12.56 64.84 20.23
CA ARG A 130 -13.84 65.42 19.76
C ARG A 130 -13.67 66.29 18.49
N LYS A 131 -12.44 66.67 18.14
CA LYS A 131 -12.14 67.47 16.94
C LYS A 131 -11.98 66.63 15.65
N VAL A 132 -11.97 65.32 15.74
CA VAL A 132 -11.89 64.43 14.57
C VAL A 132 -13.28 64.30 13.93
N VAL A 133 -13.44 64.82 12.72
CA VAL A 133 -14.71 64.84 11.96
C VAL A 133 -14.49 64.20 10.60
N ASP A 134 -15.50 63.49 10.07
CA ASP A 134 -15.44 62.93 8.72
C ASP A 134 -15.38 64.04 7.66
N MET A 135 -14.37 63.99 6.81
CA MET A 135 -14.26 64.87 5.65
C MET A 135 -15.09 64.27 4.53
N ALA A 136 -16.07 65.01 4.00
CA ALA A 136 -16.90 64.54 2.89
C ALA A 136 -16.01 64.16 1.69
N SER A 137 -16.04 62.87 1.33
CA SER A 137 -15.36 62.37 0.13
C SER A 137 -15.95 63.04 -1.10
N ARG A 138 -15.14 63.79 -1.85
CA ARG A 138 -15.52 64.33 -3.16
C ARG A 138 -15.94 63.16 -4.05
N ASN A 139 -17.23 63.08 -4.34
CA ASN A 139 -17.74 62.32 -5.46
C ASN A 139 -17.09 62.90 -6.73
N LEU A 140 -16.15 62.18 -7.32
CA LEU A 140 -15.78 62.39 -8.71
C LEU A 140 -17.00 61.95 -9.53
N GLN A 141 -17.78 62.94 -9.96
CA GLN A 141 -18.80 62.79 -10.99
C GLN A 141 -18.13 62.78 -12.37
N ASP A 142 -18.63 61.87 -13.19
CA ASP A 142 -18.49 61.67 -14.64
C ASP A 142 -17.18 61.12 -15.21
#